data_AF-A0A8T5ASM1-F1
#
_entry.id   AF-A0A8T5ASM1-F1
#
_cell.length_a   1.000
_cell.length_b   1.000
_cell.length_c   1.000
_cell.angle_alpha   90.00
_cell.angle_beta   90.00
_cell.angle_gamma   90.00
#
_symmetry.space_group_name_H-M   'P 1'
#
loop_
_entity.id
_entity.type
_entity.pdbx_description
1 polymer ?
#
loop_
_entity_poly.entity_id
_entity_poly.type
_entity_poly.pdbx_seq_one_letter_code
_entity_poly.pdbx_strand_id
1 'polypeptide(L)'
;MVKLEVVQGRKAKGDKVVLVTAHREPMRIEHVLQIINVLFESEDACYPPSEGYMGRKLLYKAITAVYHGVPLPVVLEKYKLKQARKGLHISYHLKREGE
;
A
#
# COMPACT_ATOMS: atom_id res chain seq x y z
N MET A 1 -11.96 4.00 12.27
CA MET A 1 -12.36 3.43 10.96
C MET A 1 -11.57 4.15 9.88
N VAL A 2 -10.84 3.41 9.05
CA VAL A 2 -10.06 3.99 7.94
C VAL A 2 -10.86 3.77 6.67
N LYS A 3 -11.23 4.85 5.97
CA LYS A 3 -11.93 4.75 4.68
C LYS A 3 -10.97 5.16 3.57
N LEU A 4 -10.81 4.27 2.59
CA LEU A 4 -9.98 4.48 1.40
C LEU A 4 -10.91 4.86 0.23
N GLU A 5 -10.76 6.07 -0.31
CA GLU A 5 -11.47 6.53 -1.52
C GLU A 5 -10.45 6.94 -2.58
N VAL A 6 -10.60 6.48 -3.81
CA VAL A 6 -9.79 7.00 -4.93
C VAL A 6 -10.48 8.25 -5.45
N VAL A 7 -9.78 9.38 -5.46
CA VAL A 7 -10.30 10.66 -5.95
C VAL A 7 -9.38 11.27 -7.00
N GLN A 8 -9.92 12.16 -7.83
CA GLN A 8 -9.16 12.90 -8.82
C GLN A 8 -8.19 13.87 -8.13
N GLY A 9 -6.90 13.72 -8.40
CA GLY A 9 -5.85 14.63 -7.98
C GLY A 9 -5.80 15.90 -8.83
N ARG A 10 -5.06 16.91 -8.35
CA ARG A 10 -5.04 18.26 -8.95
C ARG A 10 -3.94 18.46 -10.01
N LYS A 11 -2.99 17.53 -10.14
CA LYS A 11 -1.77 17.76 -10.94
C LYS A 11 -1.96 17.51 -12.43
N ALA A 12 -2.85 16.61 -12.81
CA ALA A 12 -3.10 16.26 -14.21
C ALA A 12 -4.47 15.62 -14.39
N LYS A 13 -4.96 15.57 -15.64
CA LYS A 13 -6.26 14.97 -16.03
C LYS A 13 -6.41 13.47 -15.70
N GLY A 14 -5.33 12.79 -15.31
CA GLY A 14 -5.33 11.40 -14.85
C GLY A 14 -4.68 11.19 -13.47
N ASP A 15 -4.38 12.26 -12.76
CA ASP A 15 -3.83 12.18 -11.40
C ASP A 15 -4.88 11.54 -10.48
N LYS A 16 -4.54 10.44 -9.82
CA LYS A 16 -5.42 9.77 -8.86
C LYS A 16 -4.73 9.74 -7.52
N VAL A 17 -5.41 10.21 -6.48
CA VAL A 17 -4.90 10.16 -5.12
C VAL A 17 -5.84 9.29 -4.28
N VAL A 18 -5.27 8.52 -3.35
CA VAL A 18 -6.06 7.78 -2.38
C VAL A 18 -6.34 8.71 -1.21
N LEU A 19 -7.58 9.14 -1.09
CA LEU A 19 -8.09 9.79 0.11
C LEU A 19 -8.26 8.73 1.19
N VAL A 20 -7.32 8.71 2.14
CA VAL A 20 -7.42 7.90 3.35
C VAL A 20 -7.98 8.79 4.44
N THR A 21 -9.25 8.59 4.79
CA THR A 21 -9.87 9.31 5.90
C THR A 21 -9.77 8.48 7.17
N ALA A 22 -8.94 8.98 8.09
CA ALA A 22 -9.07 8.77 9.52
C ALA A 22 -9.29 10.17 10.11
N HIS A 23 -10.42 10.41 10.78
CA HIS A 23 -10.71 11.71 11.41
C HIS A 23 -10.79 12.94 10.46
N ARG A 24 -11.28 12.76 9.21
CA ARG A 24 -11.60 13.84 8.23
C ARG A 24 -10.42 14.64 7.64
N GLU A 25 -9.18 14.22 7.81
CA GLU A 25 -8.04 14.88 7.17
C GLU A 25 -7.60 14.16 5.88
N PRO A 26 -7.20 14.90 4.82
CA PRO A 26 -6.65 14.30 3.61
C PRO A 26 -5.24 13.76 3.87
N MET A 27 -4.99 12.53 3.43
CA MET A 27 -3.64 11.95 3.46
C MET A 27 -2.72 12.66 2.48
N ARG A 28 -1.61 13.20 2.98
CA ARG A 28 -0.56 13.84 2.19
C ARG A 28 0.44 12.80 1.70
N ILE A 29 1.17 13.11 0.63
CA ILE A 29 2.23 12.23 0.10
C ILE A 29 3.29 11.91 1.15
N GLU A 30 3.61 12.84 2.04
CA GLU A 30 4.54 12.62 3.16
C GLU A 30 4.08 11.48 4.09
N HIS A 31 2.77 11.35 4.33
CA HIS A 31 2.24 10.27 5.17
C HIS A 31 2.42 8.91 4.47
N VAL A 32 2.27 8.86 3.14
CA VAL A 32 2.53 7.64 2.35
C VAL A 32 4.00 7.26 2.43
N LEU A 33 4.90 8.23 2.27
CA LEU A 33 6.35 8.01 2.39
C LEU A 33 6.74 7.54 3.79
N GLN A 34 6.13 8.11 4.85
CA GLN A 34 6.32 7.67 6.23
C GLN A 34 5.84 6.23 6.44
N ILE A 35 4.65 5.87 5.93
CA ILE A 35 4.14 4.49 6.00
C ILE A 35 5.11 3.53 5.31
N ILE A 36 5.57 3.86 4.10
CA ILE A 36 6.52 3.03 3.35
C ILE A 36 7.83 2.88 4.13
N ASN A 37 8.35 3.96 4.72
CA ASN A 37 9.57 3.92 5.52
C ASN A 37 9.43 2.96 6.72
N VAL A 38 8.35 3.08 7.49
CA VAL A 38 8.06 2.20 8.62
C VAL A 38 7.97 0.72 8.19
N LEU A 39 7.35 0.44 7.04
CA LEU A 39 7.28 -0.92 6.51
C LEU A 39 8.68 -1.47 6.17
N PHE A 40 9.54 -0.67 5.54
CA PHE A 40 10.92 -1.09 5.25
C PHE A 40 11.75 -1.30 6.51
N GLU A 41 11.69 -0.38 7.48
CA GLU A 41 12.37 -0.54 8.76
C GLU A 41 11.91 -1.80 9.50
N SER A 42 10.61 -2.08 9.48
CA SER A 42 10.06 -3.31 10.04
C SER A 42 10.58 -4.57 9.33
N GLU A 43 10.74 -4.53 8.00
CA GLU A 43 11.31 -5.64 7.24
C GLU A 43 12.78 -5.88 7.63
N ASP A 44 13.58 -4.83 7.81
CA ASP A 44 14.98 -4.99 8.22
C ASP A 44 15.12 -5.47 9.67
N ALA A 45 14.22 -5.03 10.56
CA ALA A 45 14.21 -5.48 11.95
C ALA A 45 13.83 -6.97 12.06
N CYS A 46 12.86 -7.41 11.26
CA CYS A 46 12.40 -8.82 11.26
C CYS A 46 13.30 -9.74 10.42
N TYR A 47 13.88 -9.21 9.35
CA TYR A 47 14.65 -9.93 8.34
C TYR A 47 15.92 -9.15 7.98
N PRO A 48 16.92 -9.11 8.87
CA PRO A 48 18.08 -8.25 8.72
C PRO A 48 18.89 -8.57 7.46
N PRO A 49 19.24 -7.57 6.63
CA PRO A 49 20.12 -7.77 5.49
C PRO A 49 21.51 -8.31 5.88
N SER A 50 21.98 -8.01 7.10
CA SER A 50 23.22 -8.54 7.67
C SER A 50 23.22 -10.07 7.81
N GLU A 51 22.06 -10.69 7.90
CA GLU A 51 21.88 -12.14 7.98
C GLU A 51 21.60 -12.77 6.59
N GLY A 52 21.74 -11.98 5.53
CA GLY A 52 21.51 -12.43 4.15
C GLY A 52 20.04 -12.38 3.70
N TYR A 53 19.14 -11.88 4.55
CA TYR A 53 17.73 -11.72 4.18
C TYR A 53 17.52 -10.58 3.17
N MET A 54 16.43 -10.68 2.42
CA MET A 54 16.06 -9.71 1.37
C MET A 54 14.69 -9.08 1.62
N GLY A 55 14.20 -9.04 2.87
CA GLY A 55 12.85 -8.57 3.21
C GLY A 55 12.51 -7.21 2.58
N ARG A 56 13.33 -6.20 2.86
CA ARG A 56 13.24 -4.86 2.25
C ARG A 56 13.19 -4.91 0.72
N LYS A 57 14.08 -5.69 0.09
CA LYS A 57 14.14 -5.81 -1.38
C LYS A 57 12.91 -6.50 -1.96
N LEU A 58 12.36 -7.49 -1.27
CA LEU A 58 11.15 -8.20 -1.67
C LEU A 58 9.92 -7.30 -1.55
N LEU A 59 9.80 -6.53 -0.46
CA LEU A 59 8.75 -5.53 -0.31
C LEU A 59 8.82 -4.47 -1.41
N TYR A 60 10.01 -3.95 -1.72
CA TYR A 60 10.20 -3.00 -2.82
C TYR A 60 9.75 -3.60 -4.17
N LYS A 61 10.16 -4.84 -4.45
CA LYS A 61 9.74 -5.56 -5.67
C LYS A 61 8.22 -5.78 -5.73
N ALA A 62 7.56 -6.01 -4.60
CA ALA A 62 6.11 -6.16 -4.53
C ALA A 62 5.40 -4.85 -4.89
N ILE A 63 5.82 -3.72 -4.31
CA ILE A 63 5.30 -2.39 -4.61
C ILE A 63 5.46 -2.07 -6.11
N THR A 64 6.67 -2.30 -6.64
CA THR A 64 6.99 -2.06 -8.06
C THR A 64 6.17 -2.96 -9.00
N ALA A 65 5.91 -4.22 -8.62
CA ALA A 65 5.06 -5.11 -9.41
C ALA A 65 3.62 -4.59 -9.49
N VAL A 66 3.05 -4.09 -8.40
CA VAL A 66 1.71 -3.46 -8.41
C VAL A 66 1.71 -2.21 -9.29
N TYR A 67 2.74 -1.36 -9.17
CA TYR A 67 2.89 -0.18 -10.00
C TYR A 67 2.93 -0.50 -11.50
N HIS A 68 3.59 -1.60 -11.89
CA HIS A 68 3.63 -2.07 -13.27
C HIS A 68 2.39 -2.88 -13.71
N GLY A 69 1.33 -2.91 -12.90
CA GLY A 69 0.04 -3.48 -13.28
C GLY A 69 -0.12 -4.97 -12.99
N VAL A 70 0.77 -5.60 -12.21
CA VAL A 70 0.55 -6.97 -11.75
C VAL A 70 -0.61 -6.98 -10.74
N PRO A 71 -1.65 -7.82 -10.93
CA PRO A 71 -2.79 -7.85 -10.03
C PRO A 71 -2.39 -8.08 -8.57
N LEU A 72 -2.99 -7.32 -7.65
CA LEU A 72 -2.67 -7.38 -6.22
C LEU A 72 -2.70 -8.81 -5.64
N PRO A 73 -3.71 -9.68 -5.93
CA PRO A 73 -3.71 -11.05 -5.42
C PRO A 73 -2.47 -11.85 -5.83
N VAL A 74 -2.02 -11.68 -7.08
CA VAL A 74 -0.83 -12.36 -7.63
C VAL A 74 0.44 -11.84 -6.94
N VAL A 75 0.53 -10.53 -6.68
CA VAL A 75 1.66 -9.96 -5.95
C VAL A 75 1.72 -10.50 -4.51
N LEU A 76 0.59 -10.51 -3.81
CA LEU A 76 0.52 -10.99 -2.42
C LEU A 76 0.97 -12.46 -2.31
N GLU A 77 0.49 -13.32 -3.22
CA GLU A 77 0.90 -14.72 -3.29
C GLU A 77 2.39 -14.86 -3.61
N LYS A 78 2.86 -14.21 -4.68
CA LYS A 78 4.25 -14.31 -5.16
C LYS A 78 5.29 -13.90 -4.11
N TYR A 79 5.00 -12.83 -3.37
CA TYR A 79 5.91 -12.31 -2.33
C TYR A 79 5.57 -12.83 -0.93
N LYS A 80 4.64 -13.78 -0.80
CA LYS A 80 4.21 -14.38 0.48
C LYS A 80 3.78 -13.34 1.52
N LEU A 81 3.23 -12.22 1.08
CA LEU A 81 2.73 -11.15 1.93
C LEU A 81 1.38 -11.63 2.50
N LYS A 82 1.41 -12.15 3.73
CA LYS A 82 0.23 -12.75 4.38
C LYS A 82 -0.92 -11.74 4.43
N GLN A 83 -2.14 -12.20 4.12
CA GLN A 83 -3.34 -11.45 4.50
C GLN A 83 -3.38 -11.32 6.03
N ALA A 84 -3.74 -10.13 6.53
CA ALA A 84 -3.84 -9.88 7.97
C ALA A 84 -4.70 -10.96 8.66
N ARG A 85 -4.33 -11.29 9.91
CA ARG A 85 -5.08 -12.25 10.76
C ARG A 85 -6.59 -11.93 10.73
N LYS A 86 -7.42 -12.99 10.73
CA LYS A 86 -8.88 -12.94 10.93
C LYS A 86 -9.19 -11.93 12.06
N GLY A 87 -9.74 -10.78 11.72
CA GLY A 87 -10.06 -9.70 12.67
C GLY A 87 -9.81 -8.29 12.15
N LEU A 88 -8.93 -8.10 11.16
CA LEU A 88 -8.76 -6.79 10.51
C LEU A 88 -9.79 -6.62 9.38
N HIS A 89 -10.90 -5.94 9.66
CA HIS A 89 -11.88 -5.62 8.63
C HIS A 89 -11.43 -4.40 7.82
N ILE A 90 -10.81 -4.62 6.67
CA ILE A 90 -10.52 -3.56 5.69
C ILE A 90 -11.68 -3.55 4.68
N SER A 91 -12.51 -2.50 4.72
CA SER A 91 -13.59 -2.27 3.76
C SER A 91 -13.06 -1.50 2.56
N TYR A 92 -13.10 -2.11 1.37
CA TYR A 92 -12.76 -1.46 0.11
C TYR A 92 -14.06 -0.99 -0.56
N HIS A 93 -14.23 0.32 -0.75
CA HIS A 93 -15.29 0.88 -1.58
C HIS A 93 -14.68 1.45 -2.86
N LEU A 94 -14.57 0.61 -3.88
CA LEU A 94 -14.24 1.05 -5.23
C LEU A 94 -15.51 1.60 -5.87
N LYS A 95 -15.66 2.93 -5.90
CA LYS A 95 -16.67 3.53 -6.80
C LYS A 95 -16.20 3.32 -8.24
N ARG A 96 -17.02 2.63 -9.04
CA ARG A 96 -16.88 2.63 -10.50
C ARG A 96 -17.50 3.92 -11.02
N GLU A 97 -16.80 4.61 -11.91
CA GLU A 97 -17.39 5.75 -12.62
C GLU A 97 -18.51 5.20 -13.54
N GLY A 98 -19.76 5.62 -13.30
CA GLY A 98 -20.92 5.21 -14.10
C GLY A 98 -22.28 5.11 -13.37
N GLU A 99 -22.39 5.42 -12.08
CA GLU A 99 -23.65 5.52 -11.32
C GLU A 99 -23.79 6.86 -10.61
#